data_AF-A0A8T1X4P0-F1
#
_entry.id   AF-A0A8T1X4P0-F1
#
_cell.length_a   1.000
_cell.length_b   1.000
_cell.length_c   1.000
_cell.angle_alpha   90.00
_cell.angle_beta   90.00
_cell.angle_gamma   90.00
#
_symmetry.space_group_name_H-M   'P 1'
#
loop_
_entity.id
_entity.type
_entity.pdbx_description
1 polymer ?
#
loop_
_entity_poly.entity_id
_entity_poly.type
_entity_poly.pdbx_seq_one_letter_code
_entity_poly.pdbx_strand_id
1 'polypeptide(L)'
;MAASWIGKELDLPLKPFSLETYFEVLDIVGTGMLGKVRVIRHKRTSLYYAIKSIKKKDVLDRKMTGHLEAERDWLRKPNDRTSSSVGTPQYLAPEQLTLSNKARSYSRVVDWWAFACVLYEMVNGSPPFTTNQDGGDSHYALYTRILSGKIYWPRHLQAPLKDLLRQMLLPDPAKRLSNVESIKKHAWFEGVDWTIVPLCQVVAPHPPTLSCAGDTDNFDDYPSSTEETLPLDDDMNRYDFCTF
;
A
#
# COMPACT_ATOMS: atom_id res chain seq x y z
N MET A 1 19.19 -13.48 14.90
CA MET A 1 18.08 -13.05 15.78
C MET A 1 16.81 -13.03 14.93
N ALA A 2 15.90 -13.96 15.22
CA ALA A 2 14.68 -14.18 14.44
C ALA A 2 13.65 -13.08 14.74
N ALA A 3 13.01 -12.57 13.69
CA ALA A 3 11.87 -11.68 13.80
C ALA A 3 10.74 -12.40 14.56
N SER A 4 10.46 -11.94 15.78
CA SER A 4 9.33 -12.40 16.57
C SER A 4 8.06 -11.80 15.99
N TRP A 5 7.22 -12.64 15.40
CA TRP A 5 5.86 -12.33 14.99
C TRP A 5 5.06 -11.70 16.14
N ILE A 6 4.23 -10.69 15.84
CA ILE A 6 3.24 -10.11 16.78
C ILE A 6 2.04 -11.06 16.87
N GLY A 7 2.29 -12.25 17.38
CA GLY A 7 1.31 -13.32 17.53
C GLY A 7 2.04 -14.61 17.80
N LYS A 8 1.77 -15.21 18.97
CA LYS A 8 2.12 -16.61 19.21
C LYS A 8 1.58 -17.42 18.02
N GLU A 9 2.33 -18.42 17.57
CA GLU A 9 1.85 -19.47 16.65
C GLU A 9 0.36 -19.70 16.92
N LEU A 10 -0.50 -19.36 15.95
CA LEU A 10 -1.87 -19.83 16.05
C LEU A 10 -1.76 -21.34 15.95
N ASP A 11 -2.08 -22.03 17.04
CA ASP A 11 -2.22 -23.48 17.09
C ASP A 11 -3.43 -23.85 16.22
N LEU A 12 -3.22 -23.84 14.90
CA LEU A 12 -4.25 -24.11 13.91
C LEU A 12 -4.49 -25.63 13.91
N PRO A 13 -5.76 -26.07 13.95
CA PRO A 13 -6.09 -27.50 13.95
C PRO A 13 -5.52 -28.21 12.70
N LEU A 14 -5.33 -29.52 12.83
CA LEU A 14 -5.07 -30.40 11.69
C LEU A 14 -6.21 -30.25 10.65
N LYS A 15 -5.84 -30.26 9.37
CA LYS A 15 -6.74 -30.05 8.23
C LYS A 15 -7.95 -31.02 8.26
N PRO A 16 -9.14 -30.59 7.79
CA PRO A 16 -9.38 -29.36 7.02
C PRO A 16 -9.65 -28.14 7.92
N PHE A 17 -8.78 -27.13 7.80
CA PHE A 17 -9.00 -25.80 8.37
C PHE A 17 -10.04 -25.08 7.52
N SER A 18 -11.21 -24.77 8.10
CA SER A 18 -12.15 -23.79 7.53
C SER A 18 -12.10 -22.51 8.35
N LEU A 19 -12.01 -21.37 7.65
CA LEU A 19 -12.04 -20.04 8.27
C LEU A 19 -13.34 -19.86 9.07
N GLU A 20 -14.45 -20.36 8.54
CA GLU A 20 -15.80 -20.27 9.12
C GLU A 20 -15.92 -21.05 10.44
N THR A 21 -15.04 -22.02 10.71
CA THR A 21 -15.04 -22.74 12.00
C THR A 21 -14.66 -21.81 13.15
N TYR A 22 -13.71 -20.90 12.92
CA TYR A 22 -13.11 -20.06 13.96
C TYR A 22 -13.56 -18.60 13.90
N PHE A 23 -13.98 -18.16 12.73
CA PHE A 23 -14.31 -16.78 12.44
C PHE A 23 -15.70 -16.67 11.82
N GLU A 24 -16.41 -15.62 12.21
CA GLU A 24 -17.53 -15.08 11.46
C GLU A 24 -16.96 -14.15 10.40
N VAL A 25 -17.29 -14.42 9.14
CA VAL A 25 -16.84 -13.63 8.00
C VAL A 25 -17.85 -12.51 7.76
N LEU A 26 -17.39 -11.27 7.80
CA LEU A 26 -18.19 -10.06 7.62
C LEU A 26 -17.89 -9.45 6.23
N ASP A 27 -18.02 -8.14 6.11
CA ASP A 27 -17.96 -7.44 4.83
C ASP A 27 -16.57 -7.41 4.21
N ILE A 28 -16.57 -7.15 2.91
CA ILE A 28 -15.37 -6.83 2.15
C ILE A 28 -15.07 -5.35 2.35
N VAL A 29 -13.92 -5.03 2.92
CA VAL A 29 -13.43 -3.65 3.14
C VAL A 29 -12.37 -3.23 2.14
N GLY A 30 -12.04 -4.10 1.19
CA GLY A 30 -11.13 -3.78 0.11
C GLY A 30 -11.03 -4.89 -0.91
N THR A 31 -10.79 -4.50 -2.16
CA THR A 31 -10.44 -5.44 -3.22
C THR A 31 -9.17 -4.98 -3.91
N GLY A 32 -8.37 -5.93 -4.36
CA GLY A 32 -7.13 -5.65 -5.07
C GLY A 32 -6.90 -6.66 -6.17
N MET A 33 -5.81 -6.47 -6.91
CA MET A 33 -5.44 -7.31 -8.05
C MET A 33 -5.36 -8.81 -7.74
N LEU A 34 -5.06 -9.17 -6.48
CA LEU A 34 -4.74 -10.52 -6.03
C LEU A 34 -5.73 -11.09 -5.03
N GLY A 35 -6.76 -10.35 -4.63
CA GLY A 35 -7.62 -10.82 -3.58
C GLY A 35 -8.53 -9.77 -2.97
N LYS A 36 -9.14 -10.18 -1.86
CA LYS A 36 -10.10 -9.37 -1.12
C LYS A 36 -9.65 -9.24 0.32
N VAL A 37 -9.91 -8.09 0.92
CA VAL A 37 -9.75 -7.87 2.35
C VAL A 37 -11.13 -7.91 2.98
N ARG A 38 -11.33 -8.80 3.94
CA ARG A 38 -12.59 -8.95 4.68
C ARG A 38 -12.38 -8.63 6.14
N VAL A 39 -13.38 -8.03 6.76
CA VAL A 39 -13.46 -8.00 8.22
C VAL A 39 -13.94 -9.37 8.68
N ILE A 40 -13.31 -9.90 9.73
CA ILE A 40 -13.69 -11.16 10.36
C ILE A 40 -13.74 -10.98 11.87
N ARG A 41 -14.67 -11.68 12.53
CA ARG A 41 -14.79 -11.70 14.00
C ARG A 41 -14.46 -13.08 14.52
N HIS A 42 -13.48 -13.19 15.41
CA HIS A 42 -13.14 -14.47 16.03
C HIS A 42 -14.24 -14.91 16.99
N LYS A 43 -14.86 -16.08 16.73
CA LYS A 43 -16.08 -16.52 17.42
C LYS A 43 -15.92 -16.64 18.94
N ARG A 44 -14.73 -17.00 19.42
CA ARG A 44 -14.47 -17.22 20.86
C ARG A 44 -14.09 -15.94 21.61
N THR A 45 -13.30 -15.05 21.00
CA THR A 45 -12.80 -13.84 21.69
C THR A 45 -13.59 -12.59 21.32
N SER A 46 -14.45 -12.65 20.30
CA SER A 46 -15.16 -11.51 19.70
C SER A 46 -14.23 -10.42 19.17
N LEU A 47 -12.93 -10.70 18.99
CA LEU A 47 -11.99 -9.76 18.41
C LEU A 47 -12.14 -9.69 16.88
N TYR A 48 -12.02 -8.49 16.34
CA TYR A 48 -12.12 -8.22 14.91
C TYR A 48 -10.72 -8.18 14.27
N TYR A 49 -10.64 -8.67 13.04
CA TYR A 49 -9.42 -8.68 12.22
C TYR A 49 -9.76 -8.35 10.78
N ALA A 50 -8.78 -7.83 10.04
CA ALA A 50 -8.84 -7.76 8.59
C ALA A 50 -8.04 -8.94 8.00
N ILE A 51 -8.67 -9.76 7.15
CA ILE A 51 -8.01 -10.88 6.46
C ILE A 51 -7.93 -10.59 4.97
N LYS A 52 -6.72 -10.65 4.41
CA LYS A 52 -6.48 -10.62 2.97
C LYS A 52 -6.53 -12.05 2.43
N SER A 53 -7.59 -12.39 1.70
CA SER A 53 -7.76 -13.69 1.05
C SER A 53 -7.24 -13.63 -0.38
N ILE A 54 -6.27 -14.49 -0.71
CA ILE A 54 -5.62 -14.58 -2.02
C ILE A 54 -5.85 -15.98 -2.60
N LYS A 55 -6.37 -16.07 -3.83
CA LYS A 55 -6.60 -17.35 -4.51
C LYS A 55 -5.32 -17.81 -5.20
N LYS A 56 -4.82 -19.00 -4.84
CA LYS A 56 -3.60 -19.57 -5.43
C LYS A 56 -3.70 -19.72 -6.95
N LYS A 57 -4.85 -20.18 -7.45
CA LYS A 57 -5.11 -20.32 -8.87
C LYS A 57 -4.94 -18.98 -9.60
N ASP A 58 -5.57 -17.92 -9.11
CA ASP A 58 -5.48 -16.58 -9.71
C ASP A 58 -4.03 -16.05 -9.75
N VAL A 59 -3.25 -16.32 -8.71
CA VAL A 59 -1.82 -15.95 -8.66
C VAL A 59 -1.04 -16.64 -9.77
N LEU A 60 -1.26 -17.95 -9.96
CA LEU A 60 -0.57 -18.75 -10.96
C LEU A 60 -1.01 -18.37 -12.38
N ASP A 61 -2.32 -18.29 -12.61
CA ASP A 61 -2.92 -17.96 -13.90
C ASP A 61 -2.48 -16.56 -14.38
N ARG A 62 -2.36 -15.60 -13.45
CA ARG A 62 -1.90 -14.23 -13.74
C ARG A 62 -0.38 -14.07 -13.68
N LYS A 63 0.39 -15.15 -13.45
CA LYS A 63 1.86 -15.14 -13.34
C LYS A 63 2.39 -14.13 -12.32
N MET A 64 1.71 -14.00 -11.18
CA MET A 64 1.98 -12.99 -10.15
C MET A 64 2.79 -13.50 -8.95
N THR A 65 3.33 -14.72 -9.01
CA THR A 65 4.15 -15.32 -7.94
C THR A 65 5.27 -14.38 -7.46
N GLY A 66 6.05 -13.81 -8.39
CA GLY A 66 7.13 -12.88 -8.03
C GLY A 66 6.65 -11.58 -7.35
N HIS A 67 5.40 -11.16 -7.57
CA HIS A 67 4.83 -9.98 -6.89
C HIS A 67 4.48 -10.30 -5.43
N LEU A 68 3.90 -11.47 -5.17
CA LEU A 68 3.60 -11.92 -3.82
C LEU A 68 4.86 -12.22 -3.01
N GLU A 69 5.85 -12.84 -3.63
CA GLU A 69 7.15 -13.07 -3.01
C GLU A 69 7.82 -11.75 -2.62
N ALA A 70 7.75 -10.73 -3.48
CA ALA A 70 8.25 -9.40 -3.16
C ALA A 70 7.47 -8.74 -2.01
N GLU A 71 6.13 -8.81 -1.99
CA GLU A 71 5.30 -8.28 -0.90
C GLU A 71 5.65 -8.96 0.43
N ARG A 72 5.76 -10.29 0.43
CA ARG A 72 6.15 -11.08 1.60
C ARG A 72 7.58 -10.76 2.06
N ASP A 73 8.53 -10.72 1.15
CA ASP A 73 9.93 -10.51 1.47
C ASP A 73 10.17 -9.10 2.02
N TRP A 74 9.43 -8.09 1.53
CA TRP A 74 9.43 -6.74 2.10
C TRP A 74 9.00 -6.73 3.58
N LEU A 75 7.91 -7.45 3.90
CA LEU A 75 7.42 -7.57 5.27
C LEU A 75 8.42 -8.32 6.18
N ARG A 76 9.19 -9.27 5.62
CA ARG A 76 10.06 -10.16 6.38
C ARG A 76 11.50 -9.66 6.53
N LYS A 77 12.03 -8.99 5.52
CA LYS A 77 13.44 -8.57 5.43
C LYS A 77 13.51 -7.09 5.08
N PRO A 78 13.91 -6.22 6.03
CA PRO A 78 14.07 -4.79 5.77
C PRO A 78 15.30 -4.44 4.89
N ASN A 79 15.81 -5.34 4.04
CA ASN A 79 16.96 -5.01 3.18
C ASN A 79 16.52 -4.13 1.98
N ASP A 80 17.33 -3.11 1.70
CA ASP A 80 17.03 -1.85 1.00
C ASP A 80 16.64 -1.90 -0.49
N ARG A 81 16.41 -3.07 -1.10
CA ARG A 81 16.31 -3.18 -2.57
C ARG A 81 15.29 -4.23 -3.02
N THR A 82 14.33 -3.80 -3.85
CA THR A 82 13.34 -4.66 -4.53
C THR A 82 13.26 -4.33 -6.02
N SER A 83 12.80 -5.29 -6.84
CA SER A 83 12.78 -5.21 -8.31
C SER A 83 11.38 -5.32 -8.93
N SER A 84 10.32 -5.26 -8.10
CA SER A 84 8.95 -5.46 -8.56
C SER A 84 8.35 -4.19 -9.17
N SER A 85 7.59 -4.37 -10.26
CA SER A 85 6.85 -3.32 -10.95
C SER A 85 5.45 -3.19 -10.36
N VAL A 86 5.37 -2.75 -9.10
CA VAL A 86 4.09 -2.58 -8.38
C VAL A 86 3.97 -1.14 -7.93
N GLY A 87 2.83 -0.52 -8.25
CA GLY A 87 2.50 0.83 -7.82
C GLY A 87 1.41 1.43 -8.69
N THR A 88 0.61 2.33 -8.13
CA THR A 88 -0.24 3.20 -8.93
C THR A 88 0.69 4.13 -9.70
N PRO A 89 0.63 4.16 -11.05
CA PRO A 89 1.71 4.73 -11.88
C PRO A 89 1.95 6.23 -11.63
N GLN A 90 0.95 6.93 -11.10
CA GLN A 90 0.99 8.35 -10.75
C GLN A 90 1.95 8.68 -9.59
N TYR A 91 2.34 7.69 -8.79
CA TYR A 91 3.25 7.85 -7.63
C TYR A 91 4.63 7.24 -7.87
N LEU A 92 4.90 6.68 -9.06
CA LEU A 92 6.21 6.12 -9.39
C LEU A 92 7.25 7.23 -9.56
N ALA A 93 8.41 7.03 -8.97
CA ALA A 93 9.57 7.90 -9.13
C ALA A 93 10.22 7.71 -10.50
N PRO A 94 10.89 8.74 -11.07
CA PRO A 94 11.51 8.66 -12.40
C PRO A 94 12.49 7.50 -12.57
N GLU A 95 13.29 7.20 -11.55
CA GLU A 95 14.23 6.09 -11.54
C GLU A 95 13.54 4.71 -11.60
N GLN A 96 12.29 4.59 -11.14
CA GLN A 96 11.55 3.33 -11.26
C GLN A 96 11.12 3.06 -12.72
N LEU A 97 11.08 4.10 -13.57
CA LEU A 97 10.69 4.02 -14.98
C LEU A 97 11.90 3.82 -15.91
N THR A 98 13.09 4.28 -15.52
CA THR A 98 14.30 4.23 -16.36
C THR A 98 15.14 2.95 -16.17
N LEU A 99 14.97 2.23 -15.06
CA LEU A 99 15.74 1.02 -14.79
C LEU A 99 15.31 -0.15 -15.69
N SER A 100 16.25 -0.62 -16.53
CA SER A 100 16.07 -1.83 -17.31
C SER A 100 15.96 -3.08 -16.42
N ASN A 101 15.30 -4.14 -16.91
CA ASN A 101 14.95 -5.37 -16.18
C ASN A 101 16.12 -6.05 -15.42
N LYS A 102 17.39 -5.74 -15.71
CA LYS A 102 18.56 -6.32 -15.01
C LYS A 102 19.11 -5.49 -13.85
N ALA A 103 18.66 -4.24 -13.67
CA ALA A 103 19.21 -3.30 -12.67
C ALA A 103 18.14 -2.62 -11.81
N ARG A 104 16.94 -3.20 -11.70
CA ARG A 104 15.85 -2.71 -10.84
C ARG A 104 16.15 -2.86 -9.35
N SER A 105 17.19 -2.21 -8.86
CA SER A 105 17.38 -1.99 -7.43
C SER A 105 17.29 -0.50 -7.16
N TYR A 106 16.06 -0.01 -6.96
CA TYR A 106 15.85 1.33 -6.42
C TYR A 106 15.99 1.29 -4.89
N SER A 107 16.37 2.42 -4.30
CA SER A 107 16.52 2.56 -2.84
C SER A 107 15.20 3.03 -2.22
N ARG A 108 15.11 3.04 -0.89
CA ARG A 108 14.02 3.66 -0.11
C ARG A 108 13.78 5.14 -0.45
N VAL A 109 14.64 5.77 -1.24
CA VAL A 109 14.49 7.17 -1.69
C VAL A 109 13.26 7.36 -2.59
N VAL A 110 12.75 6.30 -3.23
CA VAL A 110 11.50 6.37 -4.01
C VAL A 110 10.28 6.63 -3.13
N ASP A 111 10.30 6.20 -1.86
CA ASP A 111 9.19 6.40 -0.93
C ASP A 111 9.01 7.89 -0.62
N TRP A 112 10.09 8.68 -0.62
CA TRP A 112 10.02 10.13 -0.45
C TRP A 112 9.39 10.85 -1.64
N TRP A 113 9.60 10.32 -2.85
CA TRP A 113 8.87 10.82 -4.03
C TRP A 113 7.38 10.51 -3.92
N ALA A 114 7.03 9.26 -3.60
CA ALA A 114 5.64 8.85 -3.43
C ALA A 114 4.94 9.65 -2.30
N PHE A 115 5.62 9.85 -1.17
CA PHE A 115 5.15 10.69 -0.07
C PHE A 115 4.88 12.13 -0.52
N ALA A 116 5.77 12.73 -1.31
CA ALA A 116 5.57 14.08 -1.82
C ALA A 116 4.41 14.16 -2.83
N CYS A 117 4.21 13.13 -3.66
CA CYS A 117 3.03 13.03 -4.52
C CYS A 117 1.73 12.97 -3.70
N VAL A 118 1.68 12.16 -2.64
CA VAL A 118 0.53 12.07 -1.73
C VAL A 118 0.30 13.38 -1.00
N LEU A 119 1.36 14.03 -0.51
CA LEU A 119 1.25 15.31 0.18
C LEU A 119 0.73 16.42 -0.75
N TYR A 120 1.17 16.45 -2.01
CA TYR A 120 0.61 17.34 -3.03
C TYR A 120 -0.88 17.05 -3.23
N GLU A 121 -1.26 15.78 -3.39
CA GLU A 121 -2.64 15.35 -3.61
C GLU A 121 -3.57 15.68 -2.45
N MET A 122 -3.14 15.48 -1.20
CA MET A 122 -3.94 15.80 -0.01
C MET A 122 -4.37 17.27 0.02
N VAL A 123 -3.56 18.18 -0.53
CA VAL A 123 -3.86 19.63 -0.52
C VAL A 123 -4.49 20.10 -1.83
N ASN A 124 -4.11 19.50 -2.97
CA ASN A 124 -4.58 19.90 -4.30
C ASN A 124 -5.81 19.11 -4.80
N GLY A 125 -6.11 17.95 -4.20
CA GLY A 125 -7.18 17.04 -4.62
C GLY A 125 -6.85 16.14 -5.82
N SER A 126 -5.67 16.29 -6.41
CA SER A 126 -5.18 15.41 -7.48
C SER A 126 -3.66 15.26 -7.39
N PRO A 127 -3.08 14.14 -7.85
CA PRO A 127 -1.63 13.95 -7.91
C PRO A 127 -0.92 14.99 -8.80
N PRO A 128 0.40 15.21 -8.61
CA PRO A 128 1.17 16.16 -9.41
C PRO A 128 1.38 15.69 -10.86
N PHE A 129 1.29 14.37 -11.11
CA PHE A 129 1.40 13.76 -12.43
C PHE A 129 0.16 12.93 -12.72
N THR A 130 -0.64 13.35 -13.69
CA THR A 130 -1.86 12.64 -14.10
C THR A 130 -1.87 12.39 -15.61
N THR A 131 -2.72 11.46 -16.03
CA THR A 131 -3.19 11.39 -17.41
C THR A 131 -4.21 12.49 -17.66
N ASN A 132 -4.46 12.85 -18.92
CA ASN A 132 -5.58 13.72 -19.26
C ASN A 132 -6.90 13.12 -18.70
N GLN A 133 -7.80 14.01 -18.25
CA GLN A 133 -9.05 13.64 -17.55
C GLN A 133 -9.99 12.77 -18.39
N ASP A 134 -9.87 12.83 -19.72
CA ASP A 134 -10.71 12.09 -20.67
C ASP A 134 -10.25 10.63 -20.90
N GLY A 135 -9.23 10.15 -20.18
CA GLY A 135 -8.71 8.78 -20.30
C GLY A 135 -8.00 8.47 -21.63
N GLY A 136 -7.85 9.47 -22.51
CA GLY A 136 -7.22 9.31 -23.83
C GLY A 136 -5.69 9.23 -23.83
N ASP A 137 -5.04 9.50 -22.70
CA ASP A 137 -3.58 9.48 -22.59
C ASP A 137 -3.06 8.08 -22.25
N SER A 138 -2.15 7.57 -23.09
CA SER A 138 -1.39 6.35 -22.80
C SER A 138 -0.54 6.49 -21.52
N HIS A 139 -0.28 5.37 -20.84
CA HIS A 139 0.72 5.27 -19.76
C HIS A 139 2.06 5.90 -20.15
N TYR A 140 2.42 5.84 -21.44
CA TYR A 140 3.61 6.48 -21.98
C TYR A 140 3.63 8.00 -21.71
N ALA A 141 2.51 8.70 -21.91
CA ALA A 141 2.42 10.15 -21.70
C ALA A 141 2.59 10.51 -20.22
N LEU A 142 2.00 9.72 -19.31
CA LEU A 142 2.22 9.86 -17.87
C LEU A 142 3.71 9.67 -17.52
N TYR A 143 4.35 8.64 -18.05
CA TYR A 143 5.77 8.38 -17.81
C TYR A 143 6.64 9.52 -18.35
N THR A 144 6.35 10.07 -19.53
CA THR A 144 7.05 11.24 -20.05
C THR A 144 6.92 12.45 -19.11
N ARG A 145 5.74 12.68 -18.52
CA ARG A 145 5.53 13.77 -17.55
C ARG A 145 6.36 13.55 -16.29
N ILE A 146 6.32 12.35 -15.70
CA ILE A 146 7.11 11.97 -14.53
C ILE A 146 8.61 12.20 -14.81
N LEU A 147 9.12 11.67 -15.92
CA LEU A 147 10.53 11.82 -16.32
C LEU A 147 10.93 13.29 -16.55
N SER A 148 10.00 14.12 -17.03
CA SER A 148 10.26 15.55 -17.23
C SER A 148 10.32 16.36 -15.92
N GLY A 149 9.74 15.85 -14.82
CA GLY A 149 9.64 16.57 -13.55
C GLY A 149 8.83 17.86 -13.59
N LYS A 150 8.05 18.11 -14.65
CA LYS A 150 7.25 19.33 -14.80
C LYS A 150 5.96 19.22 -13.98
N ILE A 151 5.89 20.02 -12.92
CA ILE A 151 4.75 20.07 -11.99
C ILE A 151 4.03 21.41 -12.14
N TYR A 152 2.70 21.37 -12.16
CA TYR A 152 1.87 22.56 -12.04
C TYR A 152 1.84 23.01 -10.56
N TRP A 153 2.01 24.30 -10.30
CA TRP A 153 2.03 24.85 -8.94
C TRP A 153 0.83 25.78 -8.72
N PRO A 154 -0.32 25.25 -8.24
CA PRO A 154 -1.52 26.05 -7.99
C PRO A 154 -1.27 27.24 -7.07
N ARG A 155 -2.04 28.31 -7.26
CA ARG A 155 -1.92 29.52 -6.42
C ARG A 155 -2.30 29.28 -4.96
N HIS A 156 -3.27 28.39 -4.70
CA HIS A 156 -3.76 28.08 -3.36
C HIS A 156 -2.76 27.29 -2.50
N LEU A 157 -1.78 26.61 -3.12
CA LEU A 157 -0.73 25.90 -2.37
C LEU A 157 0.17 26.92 -1.65
N GLN A 158 0.32 26.73 -0.34
CA GLN A 158 1.12 27.62 0.52
C GLN A 158 2.61 27.59 0.13
N ALA A 159 3.31 28.70 0.37
CA ALA A 159 4.72 28.82 0.02
C ALA A 159 5.62 27.77 0.70
N PRO A 160 5.47 27.46 2.00
CA PRO A 160 6.29 26.43 2.66
C PRO A 160 6.05 25.04 2.08
N LEU A 161 4.82 24.71 1.67
CA LEU A 161 4.52 23.44 1.02
C LEU A 161 5.16 23.35 -0.37
N LYS A 162 5.04 24.41 -1.19
CA LYS A 162 5.68 24.45 -2.51
C LYS A 162 7.18 24.26 -2.41
N ASP A 163 7.81 24.87 -1.41
CA ASP A 163 9.25 24.75 -1.18
C ASP A 163 9.65 23.31 -0.84
N LEU A 164 8.95 22.69 0.13
CA LEU A 164 9.17 21.29 0.50
C LEU A 164 9.04 20.36 -0.71
N LEU A 165 7.92 20.47 -1.43
CA LEU A 165 7.61 19.61 -2.57
C LEU A 165 8.60 19.78 -3.72
N ARG A 166 9.11 21.00 -3.97
CA ARG A 166 10.16 21.22 -4.99
C ARG A 166 11.47 20.52 -4.66
N GLN A 167 11.81 20.38 -3.38
CA GLN A 167 13.01 19.66 -2.94
C GLN A 167 12.81 18.14 -2.97
N MET A 168 11.59 17.66 -2.70
CA MET A 168 11.26 16.22 -2.66
C MET A 168 10.87 15.64 -4.02
N LEU A 169 10.35 16.43 -4.96
CA LEU A 169 9.97 15.99 -6.31
C LEU A 169 11.06 16.31 -7.35
N LEU A 170 12.33 16.18 -6.95
CA LEU A 170 13.46 16.26 -7.87
C LEU A 170 13.64 14.92 -8.61
N PRO A 171 13.74 14.92 -9.96
CA PRO A 171 13.91 13.68 -10.71
C PRO A 171 15.21 12.94 -10.40
N ASP A 172 16.28 13.67 -10.08
CA ASP A 172 17.55 13.09 -9.66
C ASP A 172 17.46 12.66 -8.17
N PRO A 173 17.49 11.36 -7.87
CA PRO A 173 17.37 10.87 -6.49
C PRO A 173 18.53 11.32 -5.60
N ALA A 174 19.70 11.64 -6.14
CA ALA A 174 20.85 12.11 -5.36
C ALA A 174 20.68 13.56 -4.86
N LYS A 175 19.86 14.35 -5.55
CA LYS A 175 19.54 15.74 -5.17
C LYS A 175 18.23 15.85 -4.39
N ARG A 176 17.43 14.80 -4.40
CA ARG A 176 16.12 14.73 -3.75
C ARG A 176 16.25 14.80 -2.24
N LEU A 177 15.46 15.69 -1.62
CA LEU A 177 15.31 15.73 -0.18
C LEU A 177 14.68 14.42 0.32
N SER A 178 15.49 13.63 1.02
CA SER A 178 15.15 12.26 1.47
C SER A 178 15.64 11.96 2.89
N ASN A 179 16.17 12.97 3.58
CA ASN A 179 16.60 12.85 4.96
C ASN A 179 15.43 13.19 5.89
N VAL A 180 15.04 12.24 6.76
CA VAL A 180 13.92 12.38 7.71
C VAL A 180 14.07 13.63 8.58
N GLU A 181 15.26 13.90 9.11
CA GLU A 181 15.48 15.02 10.04
C GLU A 181 15.35 16.37 9.34
N SER A 182 15.87 16.48 8.11
CA SER A 182 15.70 17.68 7.28
C SER A 182 14.24 17.90 6.93
N ILE A 183 13.49 16.84 6.62
CA ILE A 183 12.06 16.92 6.31
C ILE A 183 11.26 17.37 7.52
N LYS A 184 11.48 16.76 8.70
CA LYS A 184 10.78 17.13 9.96
C LYS A 184 11.02 18.58 10.39
N LYS A 185 12.20 19.14 10.07
CA LYS A 185 12.58 20.52 10.40
C LYS A 185 12.12 21.55 9.36
N HIS A 186 11.52 21.11 8.25
CA HIS A 186 11.07 22.03 7.21
C HIS A 186 9.97 22.96 7.71
N ALA A 187 9.92 24.21 7.23
CA ALA A 187 8.93 25.22 7.61
C ALA A 187 7.47 24.81 7.37
N TRP A 188 7.24 23.76 6.57
CA TRP A 188 5.89 23.20 6.38
C TRP A 188 5.38 22.46 7.62
N PHE A 189 6.29 21.89 8.40
CA PHE A 189 6.00 21.17 9.64
C PHE A 189 6.29 22.02 10.89
N GLU A 190 6.36 23.34 10.74
CA GLU A 190 6.44 24.25 11.88
C GLU A 190 5.23 24.06 12.79
N GLY A 191 5.47 23.93 14.10
CA GLY A 191 4.44 23.65 15.11
C GLY A 191 4.10 22.17 15.31
N VAL A 192 4.66 21.24 14.52
CA VAL A 192 4.48 19.80 14.75
C VAL A 192 5.41 19.33 15.87
N ASP A 193 4.82 18.85 16.97
CA ASP A 193 5.57 18.14 18.00
C ASP A 193 5.77 16.66 17.61
N TRP A 194 6.95 16.37 17.08
CA TRP A 194 7.32 15.03 16.62
C TRP A 194 7.49 14.01 17.75
N THR A 195 7.49 14.42 19.03
CA THR A 195 7.61 13.51 20.18
C THR A 195 6.27 12.83 20.51
N ILE A 196 5.16 13.51 20.24
CA ILE A 196 3.80 13.03 20.55
C ILE A 196 3.15 12.27 19.38
N VAL A 197 3.62 12.49 18.14
CA VAL A 197 3.14 11.78 16.94
C VAL A 197 3.24 10.25 17.08
N PRO A 198 4.39 9.64 17.42
CA PRO A 198 4.48 8.19 17.57
C PRO A 198 3.71 7.64 18.78
N LEU A 199 3.32 8.51 19.72
CA LEU A 199 2.49 8.16 20.86
C LEU A 199 0.99 8.21 20.55
N CYS A 200 0.61 8.54 19.31
CA CYS A 200 -0.78 8.72 18.89
C CYS A 200 -1.55 9.75 19.77
N GLN A 201 -0.85 10.77 20.26
CA GLN A 201 -1.42 11.81 21.13
C GLN A 201 -1.86 13.07 20.37
N VAL A 202 -1.61 13.14 19.06
CA VAL A 202 -2.15 14.19 18.20
C VAL A 202 -3.62 13.89 17.92
N VAL A 203 -4.50 14.85 18.23
CA VAL A 203 -5.93 14.72 17.92
C VAL A 203 -6.14 14.83 16.42
N ALA A 204 -6.78 13.81 15.82
CA ALA A 204 -7.13 13.82 14.42
C ALA A 204 -8.19 14.93 14.15
N PRO A 205 -7.97 15.83 13.18
CA PRO A 205 -8.94 16.89 12.86
C PRO A 205 -10.30 16.38 12.39
N HIS A 206 -10.32 15.18 11.78
CA HIS A 206 -11.53 14.55 11.26
C HIS A 206 -11.52 13.07 11.65
N PRO A 207 -12.01 12.71 12.86
CA PRO A 207 -12.15 11.32 13.25
C PRO A 207 -13.29 10.67 12.44
N PRO A 208 -13.12 9.44 11.93
CA PRO A 208 -14.21 8.73 11.28
C PRO A 208 -15.33 8.46 12.29
N THR A 209 -16.58 8.47 11.82
CA THR A 209 -17.73 8.14 12.66
C THR A 209 -17.85 6.62 12.74
N LEU A 210 -17.91 6.07 13.95
CA LEU A 210 -18.08 4.64 14.19
C LEU A 210 -19.34 4.40 15.00
N SER A 211 -20.24 3.59 14.47
CA SER A 211 -21.51 3.21 15.08
C SER A 211 -21.35 2.02 16.04
N CYS A 212 -20.48 1.06 15.69
CA CYS A 212 -20.25 -0.14 16.49
C CYS A 212 -18.87 -0.79 16.21
N ALA A 213 -18.55 -1.84 16.95
CA ALA A 213 -17.35 -2.64 16.70
C ALA A 213 -17.52 -3.44 15.40
N GLY A 214 -16.57 -3.31 14.48
CA GLY A 214 -16.64 -3.94 13.15
C GLY A 214 -17.44 -3.15 12.12
N ASP A 215 -17.78 -1.89 12.42
CA ASP A 215 -18.42 -0.97 11.48
C ASP A 215 -17.60 -0.80 10.19
N THR A 216 -18.27 -0.99 9.06
CA THR A 216 -17.74 -0.91 7.70
C THR A 216 -18.32 0.26 6.89
N ASP A 217 -19.12 1.15 7.50
CA ASP A 217 -19.80 2.28 6.84
C ASP A 217 -18.85 3.32 6.23
N ASN A 218 -17.58 3.35 6.68
CA ASN A 218 -16.54 4.23 6.13
C ASN A 218 -15.76 3.58 4.96
N PHE A 219 -16.21 2.42 4.45
CA PHE A 219 -15.63 1.74 3.29
C PHE A 219 -16.63 1.73 2.14
N ASP A 220 -16.12 1.67 0.90
CA ASP A 220 -16.96 1.53 -0.28
C ASP A 220 -17.74 0.19 -0.28
N ASP A 221 -18.92 0.19 -0.89
CA ASP A 221 -19.68 -1.04 -1.14
C ASP A 221 -18.99 -1.89 -2.21
N TYR A 222 -18.41 -3.00 -1.80
CA TYR A 222 -17.89 -4.00 -2.72
C TYR A 222 -18.96 -5.05 -2.99
N PRO A 223 -19.19 -5.46 -4.25
CA PRO A 223 -20.11 -6.54 -4.53
C PRO A 223 -19.67 -7.79 -3.77
N SER A 224 -20.61 -8.37 -3.01
CA SER A 224 -20.49 -9.70 -2.45
C SER A 224 -20.33 -10.65 -3.63
N SER A 225 -19.09 -10.89 -4.07
CA SER A 225 -18.89 -11.84 -5.17
C SER A 225 -19.44 -13.18 -4.71
N THR A 226 -20.41 -13.68 -5.44
CA THR A 226 -20.92 -15.06 -5.37
C THR A 226 -19.87 -16.10 -5.74
N GLU A 227 -18.62 -15.69 -6.01
CA GLU A 227 -17.44 -16.55 -5.86
C GLU A 227 -17.19 -16.87 -4.37
N GLU A 228 -18.23 -17.32 -3.69
CA GLU A 228 -18.21 -17.93 -2.38
C GLU A 228 -17.40 -19.22 -2.50
N THR A 229 -16.36 -19.30 -1.68
CA THR A 229 -16.06 -20.41 -0.74
C THR A 229 -16.67 -21.79 -1.00
N LEU A 230 -16.74 -22.25 -2.25
CA LEU A 230 -16.69 -23.69 -2.47
C LEU A 230 -15.36 -24.17 -1.85
N PRO A 231 -15.40 -25.18 -0.96
CA PRO A 231 -14.19 -25.79 -0.45
C PRO A 231 -13.27 -26.04 -1.64
N LEU A 232 -12.00 -25.61 -1.52
CA LEU A 232 -10.99 -25.97 -2.51
C LEU A 232 -11.14 -27.46 -2.75
N ASP A 233 -11.39 -27.80 -4.01
CA ASP A 233 -11.70 -29.12 -4.53
C ASP A 233 -11.01 -30.25 -3.76
N ASP A 234 -11.66 -31.41 -3.71
CA ASP A 234 -11.16 -32.71 -3.24
C ASP A 234 -9.94 -33.23 -4.06
N ASP A 235 -9.27 -32.31 -4.75
CA ASP A 235 -8.18 -32.55 -5.65
C ASP A 235 -6.88 -32.78 -4.87
N MET A 236 -6.45 -34.04 -4.91
CA MET A 236 -5.21 -34.58 -4.34
C MET A 236 -3.94 -33.92 -4.88
N ASN A 237 -4.04 -33.02 -5.86
CA ASN A 237 -2.92 -32.22 -6.40
C ASN A 237 -2.81 -30.83 -5.76
N ARG A 238 -2.77 -30.77 -4.42
CA ARG A 238 -2.34 -29.54 -3.73
C ARG A 238 -0.91 -29.21 -4.15
N TYR A 239 -0.74 -28.11 -4.89
CA TYR A 239 0.56 -27.46 -5.00
C TYR A 239 1.05 -27.11 -3.59
N ASP A 240 2.09 -27.81 -3.17
CA ASP A 240 2.70 -27.64 -1.86
C ASP A 240 3.53 -26.36 -1.88
N PHE A 241 2.99 -25.30 -1.28
CA PHE A 241 3.70 -24.04 -1.09
C PHE A 241 4.55 -24.05 0.20
N CYS A 242 4.67 -25.21 0.88
CA CYS A 242 5.49 -25.37 2.07
C CYS A 242 6.99 -25.14 1.81
N THR A 243 7.40 -24.95 0.56
CA THR A 243 8.78 -24.66 0.15
C THR A 243 9.04 -23.20 -0.20
N PHE A 244 8.10 -22.27 0.05
CA PHE A 244 8.30 -20.83 -0.15
C PHE A 244 8.65 -20.06 1.13
#